data_AF-X0VYW6-F1
#
_entry.id   AF-X0VYW6-F1
#
_cell.length_a   1.000
_cell.length_b   1.000
_cell.length_c   1.000
_cell.angle_alpha   90.00
_cell.angle_beta   90.00
_cell.angle_gamma   90.00
#
_symmetry.space_group_name_H-M   'P 1'
#
loop_
_entity.id
_entity.type
_entity.pdbx_description
1 polymer ?
#
loop_
_entity_poly.entity_id
_entity_poly.type
_entity_poly.pdbx_seq_one_letter_code
_entity_poly.pdbx_strand_id
1 'polypeptide(L)'
;NPPVKFLTTRAKLSRTLAVASVYLALIAILSLLLVSFVPSLIQQVMSINVHFENIVEGISRFFEQPLFIFGFSIDLMDVYKEVSGTLQNIISPLASRTVSFLIGLASGFAWLIFVLIVSFYLLKDLGKLGRSLDELVPADYREEVRWLGREINVIWSAFFRSQLVLCAVVGTLVGVTTWAVGVRNALILGIMAGVLEIIPNVGPTIAAIPAVLIAYFQGSTHLPISNSWFALLVIGLYVVIQQMENNILVPRIIGRSLNLHP
;
A
#
# COMPACT_ATOMS: atom_id res chain seq x y z
N ASN A 1 -12.44 -17.41 -13.28
CA ASN A 1 -12.17 -16.01 -13.67
C ASN A 1 -13.44 -15.22 -13.96
N PRO A 2 -14.09 -14.65 -12.93
CA PRO A 2 -15.30 -13.82 -13.07
C PRO A 2 -15.16 -12.62 -14.03
N PRO A 3 -14.06 -11.83 -14.02
CA PRO A 3 -13.90 -10.69 -14.95
C PRO A 3 -13.77 -11.13 -16.41
N VAL A 4 -12.99 -12.18 -16.65
CA VAL A 4 -12.79 -12.78 -17.98
C VAL A 4 -14.10 -13.36 -18.50
N LYS A 5 -14.89 -14.01 -17.64
CA LYS A 5 -16.19 -14.60 -17.99
C LYS A 5 -17.23 -13.52 -18.33
N PHE A 6 -17.23 -12.39 -17.61
CA PHE A 6 -18.06 -11.23 -17.93
C PHE A 6 -17.69 -10.61 -19.29
N LEU A 7 -16.40 -10.42 -19.58
CA LEU A 7 -15.92 -9.88 -20.86
C LEU A 7 -16.16 -10.86 -22.03
N THR A 8 -16.04 -12.17 -21.82
CA THR A 8 -16.35 -13.17 -22.88
C THR A 8 -17.85 -13.28 -23.17
N THR A 9 -18.72 -13.19 -22.16
CA THR A 9 -20.18 -13.35 -22.35
C THR A 9 -20.91 -12.08 -22.77
N ARG A 10 -20.53 -10.90 -22.26
CA ARG A 10 -21.17 -9.62 -22.61
C ARG A 10 -20.51 -8.91 -23.79
N ALA A 11 -19.17 -8.95 -23.90
CA ALA A 11 -18.43 -8.24 -24.95
C ALA A 11 -17.99 -9.13 -26.14
N LYS A 12 -18.35 -10.43 -26.13
CA LYS A 12 -18.04 -11.42 -27.18
C LYS A 12 -16.55 -11.50 -27.57
N LEU A 13 -15.63 -11.11 -26.67
CA LEU A 13 -14.19 -11.17 -26.90
C LEU A 13 -13.69 -12.62 -26.83
N SER A 14 -12.64 -12.94 -27.61
CA SER A 14 -11.96 -14.23 -27.46
C SER A 14 -11.36 -14.35 -26.04
N ARG A 15 -11.28 -15.57 -25.51
CA ARG A 15 -10.76 -15.82 -24.14
C ARG A 15 -9.39 -15.19 -23.92
N THR A 16 -8.53 -15.16 -24.94
CA THR A 16 -7.21 -14.52 -24.92
C THR A 16 -7.31 -13.01 -24.79
N LEU A 17 -8.21 -12.35 -25.53
CA LEU A 17 -8.43 -10.90 -25.45
C LEU A 17 -9.05 -10.48 -24.11
N ALA A 18 -9.95 -11.29 -23.56
CA ALA A 18 -10.54 -11.05 -22.25
C ALA A 18 -9.50 -11.17 -21.10
N VAL A 19 -8.56 -12.11 -21.20
CA VAL A 19 -7.44 -12.18 -20.24
C VAL A 19 -6.46 -11.01 -20.46
N ALA A 20 -6.06 -10.73 -21.70
CA ALA A 20 -5.12 -9.66 -22.00
C ALA A 20 -5.63 -8.28 -21.56
N SER A 21 -6.92 -7.97 -21.77
CA SER A 21 -7.53 -6.71 -21.33
C SER A 21 -7.54 -6.54 -19.82
N VAL A 22 -7.82 -7.59 -19.04
CA VAL A 22 -7.76 -7.55 -17.57
C VAL A 22 -6.33 -7.27 -17.10
N TYR A 23 -5.34 -7.94 -17.69
CA TYR A 23 -3.93 -7.71 -17.38
C TYR A 23 -3.47 -6.29 -17.76
N LEU A 24 -3.88 -5.79 -18.93
CA LEU A 24 -3.58 -4.42 -19.37
C LEU A 24 -4.22 -3.38 -18.44
N ALA A 25 -5.47 -3.57 -18.04
CA ALA A 25 -6.14 -2.67 -17.09
C ALA A 25 -5.42 -2.67 -15.72
N LEU A 26 -5.02 -3.83 -15.22
CA LEU A 26 -4.25 -3.94 -13.98
C LEU A 26 -2.91 -3.21 -14.08
N ILE A 27 -2.15 -3.44 -15.15
CA ILE A 27 -0.86 -2.76 -15.40
C ILE A 27 -1.06 -1.25 -15.53
N ALA A 28 -2.12 -0.80 -16.21
CA ALA A 28 -2.42 0.62 -16.37
C ALA A 28 -2.74 1.28 -15.02
N ILE A 29 -3.58 0.65 -14.19
CA ILE A 29 -3.92 1.16 -12.85
C ILE A 29 -2.66 1.23 -11.97
N LEU A 30 -1.86 0.17 -11.95
CA LEU A 30 -0.62 0.13 -11.16
C LEU A 30 0.41 1.16 -11.64
N SER A 31 0.58 1.30 -12.96
CA SER A 31 1.44 2.32 -13.56
C SER A 31 0.99 3.73 -13.18
N LEU A 32 -0.32 4.02 -13.30
CA LEU A 32 -0.89 5.34 -13.00
C LEU A 32 -0.72 5.69 -11.52
N LEU A 33 -0.92 4.70 -10.63
CA LEU A 33 -0.65 4.86 -9.22
C LEU A 33 0.83 5.20 -8.98
N LEU A 34 1.77 4.41 -9.50
CA LEU A 34 3.20 4.65 -9.30
C LEU A 34 3.65 6.02 -9.85
N VAL A 35 3.25 6.36 -11.07
CA VAL A 35 3.63 7.63 -11.71
C VAL A 35 3.05 8.84 -10.98
N SER A 36 1.85 8.73 -10.40
CA SER A 36 1.26 9.85 -9.63
C SER A 36 1.83 9.92 -8.22
N PHE A 37 2.12 8.76 -7.62
CA PHE A 37 2.49 8.62 -6.23
C PHE A 37 3.97 8.92 -5.98
N VAL A 38 4.85 8.30 -6.76
CA VAL A 38 6.31 8.37 -6.56
C VAL A 38 6.80 9.82 -6.60
N PRO A 39 6.41 10.68 -7.56
CA PRO A 39 6.83 12.08 -7.57
C PRO A 39 6.31 12.88 -6.37
N SER A 40 5.08 12.62 -5.93
CA SER A 40 4.52 13.31 -4.76
C SER A 40 5.27 12.93 -3.47
N LEU A 41 5.63 11.65 -3.32
CA LEU A 41 6.49 11.21 -2.23
C LEU A 41 7.89 11.84 -2.30
N ILE A 42 8.51 11.89 -3.49
CA ILE A 42 9.82 12.53 -3.68
C ILE A 42 9.75 13.99 -3.23
N GLN A 43 8.74 14.74 -3.68
CA GLN A 43 8.59 16.14 -3.31
C GLN A 43 8.41 16.31 -1.80
N GLN A 44 7.62 15.45 -1.16
CA GLN A 44 7.43 15.49 0.30
C GLN A 44 8.74 15.21 1.04
N VAL A 45 9.49 14.19 0.64
CA VAL A 45 10.78 13.85 1.27
C VAL A 45 11.83 14.92 1.03
N MET A 46 11.91 15.48 -0.19
CA MET A 46 12.80 16.59 -0.49
C MET A 46 12.44 17.85 0.31
N SER A 47 11.14 18.09 0.56
CA SER A 47 10.71 19.19 1.42
C SER A 47 11.14 19.00 2.88
N ILE A 48 11.23 17.75 3.37
CA ILE A 48 11.79 17.45 4.71
C ILE A 48 13.23 17.93 4.81
N ASN A 49 14.07 17.63 3.81
CA ASN A 49 15.47 18.07 3.81
C ASN A 49 15.58 19.60 3.81
N VAL A 50 14.81 20.30 2.98
CA VAL A 50 14.85 21.76 2.87
C VAL A 50 14.32 22.43 4.14
N HIS A 51 13.28 21.89 4.76
CA HIS A 51 12.75 22.40 6.03
C HIS A 51 13.62 21.99 7.23
N PHE A 52 14.40 20.91 7.12
CA PHE A 52 15.28 20.46 8.18
C PHE A 52 16.42 21.45 8.44
N GLU A 53 17.06 21.97 7.40
CA GLU A 53 18.08 23.03 7.55
C GLU A 53 17.51 24.23 8.30
N ASN A 54 16.27 24.64 7.97
CA ASN A 54 15.56 25.71 8.68
C ASN A 54 15.22 25.38 10.14
N ILE A 55 14.93 24.12 10.46
CA ILE A 55 14.68 23.67 11.84
C ILE A 55 15.99 23.66 12.64
N VAL A 56 17.09 23.17 12.06
CA VAL A 56 18.41 23.17 12.70
C VAL A 56 18.90 24.60 12.93
N GLU A 57 18.72 25.51 11.96
CA GLU A 57 19.00 26.93 12.15
C GLU A 57 18.08 27.59 13.18
N GLY A 58 16.80 27.21 13.25
CA GLY A 58 15.88 27.70 14.27
C GLY A 58 16.30 27.27 15.67
N ILE A 59 16.78 26.03 15.81
CA ILE A 59 17.35 25.51 17.05
C ILE A 59 18.68 26.24 17.33
N SER A 60 19.57 26.45 16.35
CA SER A 60 20.83 27.16 16.59
C SER A 60 20.60 28.57 17.12
N ARG A 61 19.68 29.33 16.52
CA ARG A 61 19.32 30.69 16.97
C ARG A 61 18.66 30.73 18.35
N PHE A 62 17.93 29.68 18.73
CA PHE A 62 17.33 29.57 20.07
C PHE A 62 18.40 29.29 21.14
N PHE A 63 19.43 28.51 20.81
CA PHE A 63 20.50 28.11 21.71
C PHE A 63 21.72 29.05 21.72
N GLU A 64 21.85 29.94 20.73
CA GLU A 64 22.83 31.05 20.71
C GLU A 64 22.49 32.17 21.71
N GLN A 65 21.26 32.21 22.25
CA GLN A 65 20.88 33.17 23.28
C GLN A 65 21.23 32.60 24.67
N PRO A 66 22.16 33.21 25.41
CA PRO A 66 22.53 32.73 26.74
C PRO A 66 21.33 32.81 27.69
N LEU A 67 20.95 31.66 28.25
CA LEU A 67 19.93 31.58 29.28
C LEU A 67 20.53 32.03 30.61
N PHE A 68 20.13 33.23 31.06
CA PHE A 68 20.48 33.74 32.38
C PHE A 68 19.41 33.31 33.38
N ILE A 69 19.75 32.34 34.23
CA ILE A 69 18.89 31.90 35.33
C ILE A 69 19.65 32.24 36.62
N PHE A 70 19.05 33.09 37.47
CA PHE A 70 19.63 33.48 38.77
C PHE A 70 21.09 34.01 38.71
N GLY A 71 21.48 34.66 37.60
CA GLY A 71 22.83 35.24 37.45
C GLY A 71 23.92 34.26 36.98
N PHE A 72 23.58 32.99 36.74
CA PHE A 72 24.47 32.03 36.09
C PHE A 72 24.16 31.96 34.59
N SER A 73 25.19 32.07 33.75
CA SER A 73 25.10 31.81 32.31
C SER A 73 25.26 30.32 32.06
N ILE A 74 24.18 29.63 31.70
CA ILE A 74 24.25 28.23 31.29
C ILE A 74 24.52 28.22 29.79
N ASP A 75 25.69 27.70 29.40
CA ASP A 75 26.02 27.48 28.00
C ASP A 75 25.30 26.20 27.53
N LEU A 76 24.35 26.37 26.61
CA LEU A 76 23.58 25.27 26.06
C LEU A 76 24.13 24.78 24.71
N MET A 77 25.32 25.26 24.32
CA MET A 77 25.95 24.91 23.05
C MET A 77 26.27 23.40 22.95
N ASP A 78 26.59 22.74 24.06
CA ASP A 78 26.83 21.30 24.07
C ASP A 78 25.53 20.50 23.89
N VAL A 79 24.42 20.96 24.49
CA VAL A 79 23.08 20.39 24.28
C VAL A 79 22.62 20.59 22.83
N TYR A 80 22.92 21.75 22.24
CA TYR A 80 22.68 22.03 20.83
C TYR A 80 23.44 21.04 19.93
N LYS A 81 24.74 20.83 20.17
CA LYS A 81 25.57 19.90 19.37
C LYS A 81 25.06 18.46 19.46
N GLU A 82 24.64 18.02 20.64
CA GLU A 82 24.10 16.68 20.83
C GLU A 82 22.74 16.50 20.12
N VAL A 83 21.80 17.44 20.33
CA VAL A 83 20.47 17.41 19.70
C VAL A 83 20.56 17.54 18.17
N SER A 84 21.35 18.49 17.66
CA SER A 84 21.55 18.69 16.22
C SER A 84 22.27 17.50 15.57
N GLY A 85 23.26 16.92 16.24
CA GLY A 85 23.97 15.73 15.78
C GLY A 85 23.07 14.49 15.69
N THR A 86 22.24 14.22 16.71
CA THR A 86 21.27 13.12 16.67
C THR A 86 20.23 13.33 15.56
N LEU A 87 19.72 14.56 15.40
CA LEU A 87 18.77 14.89 14.35
C LEU A 87 19.37 14.73 12.94
N GLN A 88 20.61 15.20 12.72
CA GLN A 88 21.31 15.01 11.45
C GLN A 88 21.52 13.53 11.12
N ASN A 89 21.86 12.71 12.11
CA ASN A 89 22.06 11.27 11.93
C ASN A 89 20.77 10.51 11.62
N ILE A 90 19.60 11.04 12.00
CA ILE A 90 18.29 10.46 11.65
C ILE A 90 17.86 10.94 10.26
N ILE A 91 18.06 12.23 9.94
CA ILE A 91 17.46 12.89 8.77
C ILE A 91 18.34 12.81 7.51
N SER A 92 19.66 12.89 7.64
CA SER A 92 20.59 12.71 6.51
C SER A 92 20.41 11.36 5.79
N PRO A 93 20.26 10.20 6.48
CA PRO A 93 19.98 8.95 5.81
C PRO A 93 18.52 8.79 5.36
N LEU A 94 17.55 9.59 5.85
CA LEU A 94 16.15 9.48 5.43
C LEU A 94 15.98 9.81 3.95
N ALA A 95 16.67 10.83 3.44
CA ALA A 95 16.60 11.20 2.03
C ALA A 95 17.24 10.17 1.09
N SER A 96 18.45 9.71 1.43
CA SER A 96 19.16 8.70 0.62
C SER A 96 18.45 7.34 0.68
N ARG A 97 17.97 6.91 1.85
CA ARG A 97 17.19 5.67 2.00
C ARG A 97 15.85 5.73 1.30
N THR A 98 15.19 6.90 1.25
CA THR A 98 13.94 7.04 0.50
C THR A 98 14.20 6.97 -1.00
N VAL A 99 15.25 7.61 -1.52
CA VAL A 99 15.63 7.45 -2.94
C VAL A 99 15.95 5.99 -3.26
N SER A 100 16.70 5.29 -2.40
CA SER A 100 16.97 3.85 -2.57
C SER A 100 15.69 3.00 -2.51
N PHE A 101 14.75 3.32 -1.62
CA PHE A 101 13.44 2.67 -1.55
C PHE A 101 12.64 2.86 -2.84
N LEU A 102 12.64 4.08 -3.41
CA LEU A 102 11.95 4.39 -4.66
C LEU A 102 12.58 3.71 -5.87
N ILE A 103 13.91 3.63 -5.93
CA ILE A 103 14.63 2.81 -6.93
C ILE A 103 14.24 1.34 -6.75
N GLY A 104 14.10 0.87 -5.50
CA GLY A 104 13.57 -0.45 -5.17
C GLY A 104 12.12 -0.67 -5.63
N LEU A 105 11.26 0.35 -5.59
CA LEU A 105 9.91 0.27 -6.14
C LEU A 105 9.93 0.13 -7.66
N ALA A 106 10.83 0.84 -8.36
CA ALA A 106 10.97 0.73 -9.81
C ALA A 106 11.48 -0.66 -10.23
N SER A 107 12.47 -1.22 -9.52
CA SER A 107 12.93 -2.60 -9.78
C SER A 107 11.87 -3.63 -9.40
N GLY A 108 11.14 -3.42 -8.30
CA GLY A 108 9.97 -4.21 -7.92
C GLY A 108 8.86 -4.17 -8.97
N PHE A 109 8.68 -3.03 -9.66
CA PHE A 109 7.71 -2.90 -10.74
C PHE A 109 8.11 -3.71 -11.98
N ALA A 110 9.39 -3.74 -12.34
CA ALA A 110 9.89 -4.61 -13.40
C ALA A 110 9.65 -6.10 -13.05
N TRP A 111 9.89 -6.48 -11.79
CA TRP A 111 9.59 -7.82 -11.30
C TRP A 111 8.09 -8.14 -11.35
N LEU A 112 7.24 -7.18 -10.98
CA LEU A 112 5.79 -7.31 -11.08
C LEU A 112 5.35 -7.54 -12.53
N ILE A 113 5.87 -6.79 -13.50
CA ILE A 113 5.60 -7.02 -14.92
C ILE A 113 6.04 -8.43 -15.33
N PHE A 114 7.23 -8.86 -14.90
CA PHE A 114 7.72 -10.21 -15.19
C PHE A 114 6.79 -11.29 -14.64
N VAL A 115 6.38 -11.18 -13.37
CA VAL A 115 5.42 -12.10 -12.73
C VAL A 115 4.08 -12.10 -13.47
N LEU A 116 3.59 -10.95 -13.92
CA LEU A 116 2.36 -10.86 -14.70
C LEU A 116 2.49 -11.57 -16.07
N ILE A 117 3.61 -11.40 -16.77
CA ILE A 117 3.89 -12.09 -18.03
C ILE A 117 3.95 -13.60 -17.81
N VAL A 118 4.73 -14.07 -16.82
CA VAL A 118 4.84 -15.48 -16.49
C VAL A 118 3.47 -16.06 -16.12
N SER A 119 2.70 -15.34 -15.29
CA SER A 119 1.34 -15.74 -14.92
C SER A 119 0.42 -15.85 -16.13
N PHE A 120 0.51 -14.93 -17.09
CA PHE A 120 -0.24 -15.00 -18.34
C PHE A 120 0.08 -16.26 -19.15
N TYR A 121 1.37 -16.59 -19.32
CA TYR A 121 1.78 -17.81 -20.02
C TYR A 121 1.33 -19.08 -19.29
N LEU A 122 1.49 -19.12 -17.97
CA LEU A 122 0.99 -20.22 -17.15
C LEU A 122 -0.53 -20.39 -17.31
N LEU A 123 -1.29 -19.30 -17.26
CA LEU A 123 -2.76 -19.30 -17.46
C LEU A 123 -3.17 -19.74 -18.87
N LYS A 124 -2.40 -19.37 -19.89
CA LYS A 124 -2.62 -19.76 -21.28
C LYS A 124 -2.41 -21.27 -21.46
N ASP A 125 -1.33 -21.82 -20.90
CA ASP A 125 -0.95 -23.23 -21.05
C ASP A 125 -1.44 -24.13 -19.89
N LEU A 126 -2.30 -23.60 -19.01
CA LEU A 126 -2.80 -24.28 -17.81
C LEU A 126 -3.44 -25.65 -18.11
N GLY A 127 -4.11 -25.78 -19.27
CA GLY A 127 -4.70 -27.05 -19.72
C GLY A 127 -3.71 -28.07 -20.30
N LYS A 128 -2.52 -27.64 -20.72
CA LYS A 128 -1.41 -28.56 -21.07
C LYS A 128 -0.67 -28.98 -19.80
N LEU A 129 -0.36 -28.01 -18.93
CA LEU A 129 0.23 -28.24 -17.61
C LEU A 129 -0.59 -29.23 -16.78
N GLY A 130 -1.91 -29.07 -16.71
CA GLY A 130 -2.78 -29.99 -15.98
C GLY A 130 -2.75 -31.43 -16.53
N ARG A 131 -2.62 -31.60 -17.85
CA ARG A 131 -2.51 -32.94 -18.47
C ARG A 131 -1.15 -33.58 -18.19
N SER A 132 -0.06 -32.82 -18.27
CA SER A 132 1.27 -33.31 -17.92
C SER A 132 1.39 -33.66 -16.43
N LEU A 133 0.73 -32.89 -15.55
CA LEU A 133 0.65 -33.21 -14.13
C LEU A 133 -0.17 -34.48 -13.88
N ASP A 134 -1.31 -34.65 -14.56
CA ASP A 134 -2.10 -35.88 -14.51
C ASP A 134 -1.27 -37.11 -14.94
N GLU A 135 -0.43 -36.97 -15.95
CA GLU A 135 0.44 -38.04 -16.46
C GLU A 135 1.52 -38.49 -15.47
N LEU A 136 1.99 -37.59 -14.60
CA LEU A 136 2.98 -37.88 -13.56
C LEU A 136 2.38 -38.61 -12.35
N VAL A 137 1.05 -38.56 -12.17
CA VAL A 137 0.36 -39.18 -11.03
C VAL A 137 0.10 -40.67 -11.32
N PRO A 138 0.42 -41.59 -10.39
CA PRO A 138 0.09 -43.01 -10.52
C PRO A 138 -1.42 -43.20 -10.73
N ALA A 139 -1.80 -44.18 -11.56
CA ALA A 139 -3.18 -44.35 -12.02
C ALA A 139 -4.21 -44.38 -10.87
N ASP A 140 -3.86 -45.04 -9.76
CA ASP A 140 -4.72 -45.23 -8.59
C ASP A 140 -5.13 -43.92 -7.90
N TYR A 141 -4.30 -42.88 -7.95
CA TYR A 141 -4.52 -41.60 -7.27
C TYR A 141 -5.04 -40.48 -8.20
N ARG A 142 -5.20 -40.75 -9.51
CA ARG A 142 -5.55 -39.70 -10.49
C ARG A 142 -6.90 -39.06 -10.21
N GLU A 143 -7.89 -39.85 -9.79
CA GLU A 143 -9.22 -39.33 -9.50
C GLU A 143 -9.21 -38.41 -8.27
N GLU A 144 -8.47 -38.79 -7.23
CA GLU A 144 -8.31 -38.03 -5.99
C GLU A 144 -7.57 -36.71 -6.22
N VAL A 145 -6.48 -36.72 -7.00
CA VAL A 145 -5.76 -35.49 -7.38
C VAL A 145 -6.63 -34.55 -8.20
N ARG A 146 -7.42 -35.08 -9.15
CA ARG A 146 -8.37 -34.28 -9.92
C ARG A 146 -9.48 -33.69 -9.06
N TRP A 147 -9.98 -34.47 -8.09
CA TRP A 147 -10.97 -33.99 -7.13
C TRP A 147 -10.39 -32.87 -6.27
N LEU A 148 -9.20 -33.07 -5.71
CA LEU A 148 -8.51 -32.07 -4.90
C LEU A 148 -8.23 -30.79 -5.70
N GLY A 149 -7.80 -30.91 -6.95
CA GLY A 149 -7.59 -29.76 -7.84
C GLY A 149 -8.86 -28.95 -8.11
N ARG A 150 -10.02 -29.62 -8.22
CA ARG A 150 -11.32 -28.92 -8.34
C ARG A 150 -11.66 -28.18 -7.05
N GLU A 151 -11.46 -28.82 -5.90
CA GLU A 151 -11.76 -28.22 -4.59
C GLU A 151 -10.87 -26.99 -4.32
N ILE A 152 -9.56 -27.12 -4.58
CA ILE A 152 -8.61 -26.01 -4.54
C ILE A 152 -9.09 -24.87 -5.43
N ASN A 153 -9.51 -25.14 -6.67
CA ASN A 153 -10.00 -24.09 -7.58
C ASN A 153 -11.28 -23.40 -7.06
N VAL A 154 -12.19 -24.12 -6.41
CA VAL A 154 -13.39 -23.54 -5.78
C VAL A 154 -12.99 -22.59 -4.65
N ILE A 155 -12.11 -23.05 -3.75
CA ILE A 155 -11.58 -22.26 -2.61
C ILE A 155 -10.86 -21.01 -3.12
N TRP A 156 -9.89 -21.16 -4.02
CA TRP A 156 -9.15 -20.02 -4.57
C TRP A 156 -10.06 -19.06 -5.33
N SER A 157 -11.02 -19.55 -6.10
CA SER A 157 -11.98 -18.69 -6.80
C SER A 157 -12.87 -17.90 -5.83
N ALA A 158 -13.27 -18.49 -4.70
CA ALA A 158 -14.01 -17.81 -3.64
C ALA A 158 -13.13 -16.78 -2.91
N PHE A 159 -11.89 -17.15 -2.57
CA PHE A 159 -10.91 -16.26 -1.96
C PHE A 159 -10.64 -15.03 -2.83
N PHE A 160 -10.29 -15.19 -4.10
CA PHE A 160 -10.01 -14.05 -5.00
C PHE A 160 -11.21 -13.12 -5.18
N ARG A 161 -12.44 -13.66 -5.24
CA ARG A 161 -13.66 -12.83 -5.29
C ARG A 161 -13.82 -12.02 -4.00
N SER A 162 -13.61 -12.66 -2.86
CA SER A 162 -13.65 -12.03 -1.54
C SER A 162 -12.60 -10.93 -1.43
N GLN A 163 -11.38 -11.20 -1.92
CA GLN A 163 -10.29 -10.24 -1.89
C GLN A 163 -10.59 -9.01 -2.75
N LEU A 164 -11.15 -9.18 -3.95
CA LEU A 164 -11.56 -8.04 -4.79
C LEU A 164 -12.64 -7.17 -4.12
N VAL A 165 -13.57 -7.81 -3.39
CA VAL A 165 -14.56 -7.07 -2.60
C VAL A 165 -13.88 -6.32 -1.45
N LEU A 166 -12.92 -6.96 -0.76
CA LEU A 166 -12.16 -6.32 0.31
C LEU A 166 -11.38 -5.11 -0.19
N CYS A 167 -10.68 -5.25 -1.33
CA CYS A 167 -9.99 -4.16 -2.03
C CYS A 167 -10.91 -2.96 -2.28
N ALA A 168 -12.11 -3.21 -2.80
CA ALA A 168 -13.08 -2.15 -3.08
C ALA A 168 -13.63 -1.50 -1.80
N VAL A 169 -13.95 -2.30 -0.78
CA VAL A 169 -14.49 -1.82 0.49
C VAL A 169 -13.44 -1.00 1.24
N VAL A 170 -12.24 -1.54 1.44
CA VAL A 170 -11.14 -0.86 2.15
C VAL A 170 -10.72 0.41 1.40
N GLY A 171 -10.56 0.34 0.07
CA GLY A 171 -10.21 1.53 -0.72
C GLY A 171 -11.26 2.63 -0.64
N THR A 172 -12.55 2.27 -0.67
CA THR A 172 -13.65 3.23 -0.48
C THR A 172 -13.63 3.80 0.93
N LEU A 173 -13.44 2.97 1.95
CA LEU A 173 -13.46 3.37 3.34
C LEU A 173 -12.29 4.31 3.66
N VAL A 174 -11.08 4.01 3.19
CA VAL A 174 -9.93 4.91 3.27
C VAL A 174 -10.19 6.21 2.50
N GLY A 175 -10.68 6.13 1.26
CA GLY A 175 -10.96 7.32 0.45
C GLY A 175 -11.97 8.26 1.09
N VAL A 176 -13.09 7.72 1.60
CA VAL A 176 -14.15 8.49 2.25
C VAL A 176 -13.69 9.07 3.58
N THR A 177 -13.03 8.28 4.43
CA THR A 177 -12.59 8.75 5.75
C THR A 177 -11.50 9.80 5.66
N THR A 178 -10.49 9.60 4.80
CA THR A 178 -9.43 10.58 4.57
C THR A 178 -9.95 11.87 3.93
N TRP A 179 -10.91 11.76 3.01
CA TRP A 179 -11.61 12.92 2.45
C TRP A 179 -12.38 13.68 3.52
N ALA A 180 -13.15 12.98 4.36
CA ALA A 180 -13.97 13.58 5.41
C ALA A 180 -13.15 14.38 6.44
N VAL A 181 -11.94 13.93 6.77
CA VAL A 181 -11.04 14.65 7.69
C VAL A 181 -10.13 15.67 6.99
N GLY A 182 -10.21 15.78 5.66
CA GLY A 182 -9.53 16.81 4.89
C GLY A 182 -8.09 16.49 4.50
N VAL A 183 -7.76 15.21 4.31
CA VAL A 183 -6.47 14.83 3.71
C VAL A 183 -6.50 15.14 2.23
N ARG A 184 -5.50 15.88 1.75
CA ARG A 184 -5.34 16.15 0.31
C ARG A 184 -5.11 14.85 -0.45
N ASN A 185 -5.59 14.79 -1.69
CA ASN A 185 -5.48 13.61 -2.56
C ASN A 185 -6.17 12.34 -2.00
N ALA A 186 -7.21 12.48 -1.17
CA ALA A 186 -7.97 11.38 -0.59
C ALA A 186 -8.43 10.30 -1.59
N LEU A 187 -8.84 10.70 -2.80
CA LEU A 187 -9.22 9.76 -3.85
C LEU A 187 -8.04 8.85 -4.27
N ILE A 188 -6.86 9.44 -4.46
CA ILE A 188 -5.65 8.69 -4.83
C ILE A 188 -5.25 7.77 -3.69
N LEU A 189 -5.32 8.24 -2.45
CA LEU A 189 -5.04 7.43 -1.26
C LEU A 189 -6.01 6.25 -1.12
N GLY A 190 -7.30 6.46 -1.39
CA GLY A 190 -8.31 5.39 -1.39
C GLY A 190 -8.09 4.35 -2.49
N ILE A 191 -7.81 4.77 -3.73
CA ILE A 191 -7.48 3.85 -4.83
C ILE A 191 -6.21 3.06 -4.49
N MET A 192 -5.19 3.74 -3.98
CA MET A 192 -3.93 3.11 -3.59
C MET A 192 -4.13 2.09 -2.48
N ALA A 193 -4.88 2.43 -1.42
CA ALA A 193 -5.21 1.50 -0.35
C ALA A 193 -5.97 0.29 -0.88
N GLY A 194 -6.98 0.49 -1.72
CA GLY A 194 -7.74 -0.61 -2.33
C GLY A 194 -6.90 -1.50 -3.24
N VAL A 195 -5.94 -0.96 -3.99
CA VAL A 195 -5.05 -1.76 -4.83
C VAL A 195 -3.99 -2.51 -4.01
N LEU A 196 -3.41 -1.85 -3.01
CA LEU A 196 -2.43 -2.46 -2.11
C LEU A 196 -3.06 -3.56 -1.25
N GLU A 197 -4.36 -3.43 -0.95
CA GLU A 197 -5.16 -4.44 -0.26
C GLU A 197 -5.20 -5.80 -0.98
N ILE A 198 -4.76 -5.91 -2.24
CA ILE A 198 -4.56 -7.22 -2.88
C ILE A 198 -3.67 -8.14 -2.03
N ILE A 199 -2.73 -7.56 -1.26
CA ILE A 199 -1.89 -8.28 -0.29
C ILE A 199 -2.41 -7.96 1.13
N PRO A 200 -3.20 -8.87 1.76
CA PRO A 200 -3.82 -8.63 3.06
C PRO A 200 -2.82 -8.22 4.13
N ASN A 201 -3.22 -7.34 5.06
CA ASN A 201 -2.43 -6.77 6.16
C ASN A 201 -1.23 -5.89 5.75
N VAL A 202 -0.55 -6.22 4.66
CA VAL A 202 0.59 -5.47 4.13
C VAL A 202 0.09 -4.20 3.43
N GLY A 203 -0.98 -4.33 2.65
CA GLY A 203 -1.51 -3.26 1.83
C GLY A 203 -1.87 -1.99 2.58
N PRO A 204 -2.76 -2.03 3.58
CA PRO A 204 -3.18 -0.85 4.34
C PRO A 204 -2.02 -0.22 5.12
N THR A 205 -1.11 -1.05 5.65
CA THR A 205 0.08 -0.59 6.38
C THR A 205 0.98 0.26 5.47
N ILE A 206 1.25 -0.21 4.25
CA ILE A 206 2.01 0.55 3.26
C ILE A 206 1.24 1.79 2.82
N ALA A 207 -0.07 1.67 2.62
CA ALA A 207 -0.93 2.78 2.19
C ALA A 207 -1.05 3.89 3.24
N ALA A 208 -0.86 3.59 4.53
CA ALA A 208 -0.89 4.54 5.62
C ALA A 208 0.29 5.53 5.56
N ILE A 209 1.48 5.05 5.20
CA ILE A 209 2.72 5.85 5.17
C ILE A 209 2.52 7.19 4.44
N PRO A 210 2.09 7.22 3.17
CA PRO A 210 1.91 8.49 2.48
C PRO A 210 0.74 9.33 2.99
N ALA A 211 -0.34 8.72 3.48
CA ALA A 211 -1.46 9.46 4.04
C ALA A 211 -1.01 10.25 5.29
N VAL A 212 -0.19 9.63 6.13
CA VAL A 212 0.38 10.24 7.33
C VAL A 212 1.39 11.32 6.97
N LEU A 213 2.26 11.08 5.98
CA LEU A 213 3.20 12.10 5.48
C LEU A 213 2.46 13.32 4.93
N ILE A 214 1.44 13.12 4.09
CA ILE A 214 0.61 14.21 3.56
C ILE A 214 -0.07 14.98 4.69
N ALA A 215 -0.65 14.28 5.68
CA ALA A 215 -1.28 14.91 6.82
C ALA A 215 -0.30 15.76 7.64
N TYR A 216 0.92 15.26 7.87
CA TYR A 216 1.95 15.97 8.63
C TYR A 216 2.52 17.18 7.89
N PHE A 217 2.76 17.09 6.58
CA PHE A 217 3.38 18.20 5.83
C PHE A 217 2.37 19.21 5.30
N GLN A 218 1.18 18.76 4.92
CA GLN A 218 0.20 19.61 4.23
C GLN A 218 -1.00 20.00 5.10
N GLY A 219 -1.14 19.39 6.28
CA GLY A 219 -2.23 19.67 7.21
C GLY A 219 -3.60 19.24 6.67
N SER A 220 -4.64 19.57 7.42
CA SER A 220 -6.03 19.33 7.01
C SER A 220 -6.58 20.49 6.21
N THR A 221 -7.38 20.20 5.18
CA THR A 221 -8.17 21.20 4.46
C THR A 221 -9.44 21.62 5.20
N HIS A 222 -9.90 20.83 6.18
CA HIS A 222 -11.19 21.01 6.85
C HIS A 222 -11.06 21.34 8.33
N LEU A 223 -10.03 20.83 9.01
CA LEU A 223 -9.87 20.93 10.45
C LEU A 223 -8.78 21.96 10.79
N PRO A 224 -9.09 22.99 11.61
CA PRO A 224 -8.10 23.98 12.06
C PRO A 224 -7.28 23.42 13.24
N ILE A 225 -6.54 22.33 13.01
CA ILE A 225 -5.66 21.71 14.00
C ILE A 225 -4.22 21.70 13.51
N SER A 226 -3.25 21.62 14.43
CA SER A 226 -1.84 21.54 14.06
C SER A 226 -1.56 20.29 13.24
N ASN A 227 -0.63 20.38 12.28
CA ASN A 227 -0.34 19.26 11.38
C ASN A 227 0.13 18.00 12.14
N SER A 228 0.84 18.16 13.25
CA SER A 228 1.27 17.04 14.10
C SER A 228 0.08 16.31 14.71
N TRP A 229 -0.94 17.05 15.19
CA TRP A 229 -2.16 16.46 15.74
C TRP A 229 -3.05 15.86 14.66
N PHE A 230 -3.07 16.47 13.46
CA PHE A 230 -3.74 15.91 12.31
C PHE A 230 -3.11 14.60 11.83
N ALA A 231 -1.78 14.51 11.78
CA ALA A 231 -1.08 13.28 11.43
C ALA A 231 -1.41 12.14 12.41
N LEU A 232 -1.45 12.42 13.71
CA LEU A 232 -1.86 11.44 14.73
C LEU A 232 -3.32 11.01 14.57
N LEU A 233 -4.22 11.93 14.22
CA LEU A 233 -5.60 11.60 13.87
C LEU A 233 -5.66 10.64 12.68
N VAL A 234 -4.90 10.91 11.62
CA VAL A 234 -4.85 10.04 10.43
C VAL A 234 -4.27 8.66 10.77
N ILE A 235 -3.22 8.58 11.59
CA ILE A 235 -2.72 7.29 12.10
C ILE A 235 -3.81 6.53 12.84
N GLY A 236 -4.52 7.19 13.77
CA GLY A 236 -5.62 6.60 14.51
C GLY A 236 -6.74 6.11 13.60
N LEU A 237 -7.05 6.87 12.55
CA LEU A 237 -8.02 6.48 11.52
C LEU A 237 -7.60 5.17 10.84
N TYR A 238 -6.36 5.07 10.34
CA TYR A 238 -5.86 3.85 9.70
C TYR A 238 -5.84 2.66 10.66
N VAL A 239 -5.52 2.86 11.95
CA VAL A 239 -5.61 1.81 12.97
C VAL A 239 -7.05 1.32 13.13
N VAL A 240 -8.03 2.22 13.22
CA VAL A 240 -9.45 1.85 13.30
C VAL A 240 -9.88 1.07 12.06
N ILE A 241 -9.46 1.51 10.87
CA ILE A 241 -9.74 0.82 9.61
C ILE A 241 -9.16 -0.60 9.63
N GLN A 242 -7.90 -0.76 10.04
CA GLN A 242 -7.27 -2.08 10.14
C GLN A 242 -7.99 -2.99 11.15
N GLN A 243 -8.44 -2.44 12.28
CA GLN A 243 -9.21 -3.22 13.26
C GLN A 243 -10.58 -3.62 12.71
N MET A 244 -11.26 -2.73 11.98
CA MET A 244 -12.51 -3.07 11.30
C MET A 244 -12.29 -4.15 10.24
N GLU A 245 -11.19 -4.06 9.49
CA GLU A 245 -10.82 -5.03 8.49
C GLU A 245 -10.62 -6.41 9.12
N ASN A 246 -9.71 -6.51 10.09
CA ASN A 246 -9.32 -7.77 10.71
C ASN A 246 -10.46 -8.44 11.49
N ASN A 247 -11.26 -7.66 12.21
CA ASN A 247 -12.28 -8.21 13.11
C ASN A 247 -13.67 -8.31 12.47
N ILE A 248 -13.96 -7.56 11.41
CA ILE A 248 -15.30 -7.48 10.83
C ILE A 248 -15.30 -7.83 9.34
N LEU A 249 -14.50 -7.12 8.53
CA LEU A 249 -14.56 -7.28 7.08
C LEU A 249 -14.03 -8.64 6.64
N VAL A 250 -12.87 -9.06 7.14
CA VAL A 250 -12.25 -10.35 6.80
C VAL A 250 -13.15 -11.52 7.20
N PRO A 251 -13.65 -11.65 8.45
CA PRO A 251 -14.56 -12.74 8.81
C PRO A 251 -15.86 -12.73 8.01
N ARG A 252 -16.44 -11.55 7.71
CA ARG A 252 -17.72 -11.47 6.98
C ARG A 252 -17.59 -11.72 5.48
N ILE A 253 -16.50 -11.28 4.86
CA ILE A 253 -16.32 -11.34 3.41
C ILE A 253 -15.63 -12.66 3.02
N ILE A 254 -14.55 -13.04 3.72
CA ILE A 254 -13.80 -14.27 3.43
C ILE A 254 -14.47 -15.47 4.12
N GLY A 255 -14.83 -15.34 5.40
CA GLY A 255 -15.40 -16.46 6.18
C GLY A 255 -16.71 -17.00 5.61
N ARG A 256 -17.63 -16.13 5.19
CA ARG A 256 -18.89 -16.54 4.52
C ARG A 256 -18.67 -17.23 3.17
N SER A 257 -17.58 -16.92 2.48
CA SER A 257 -17.29 -17.40 1.14
C SER A 257 -16.64 -18.79 1.12
N LEU A 258 -16.04 -19.18 2.25
CA LEU A 258 -15.26 -20.42 2.35
C LEU A 258 -15.90 -21.50 3.23
N ASN A 259 -17.06 -21.25 3.86
CA ASN A 259 -17.70 -22.20 4.79
C ASN A 259 -16.70 -22.85 5.77
N LEU A 260 -15.70 -22.07 6.21
CA LEU A 260 -14.75 -22.53 7.20
C LEU A 260 -15.53 -22.63 8.51
N HIS A 261 -15.63 -23.83 9.06
CA HIS A 261 -16.19 -24.03 10.39
C HIS A 261 -15.39 -23.17 11.40
N PRO A 262 -16.05 -22.52 12.38
CA PRO A 262 -15.41 -21.61 13.32
C PRO A 262 -14.24 -22.22 14.09
#